data_AF-A0A954N1F0-F1
#
_entry.id   AF-A0A954N1F0-F1
#
_cell.length_a   1.000
_cell.length_b   1.000
_cell.length_c   1.000
_cell.angle_alpha   90.00
_cell.angle_beta   90.00
_cell.angle_gamma   90.00
#
_symmetry.space_group_name_H-M   'P 1'
#
loop_
_entity.id
_entity.type
_entity.pdbx_description
1 polymer ?
#
loop_
_entity_poly.entity_id
_entity_poly.type
_entity_poly.pdbx_seq_one_letter_code
_entity_poly.pdbx_strand_id
1 'polypeptide(L)'
;MMTYLIGIMFHEPEGFDLWNRGIVEDYESNTGLFVEAESEAEAIAWGEQVGTALLRDVNRDYSLDWKASGYYCYLENPQTTGWKHCLDFFQHVKVGQMPDLNLMTANAYSQWCEQHPKLAGGGGLFAETPVTFITEFTQRMFGTFTNWLKSLRQ
;
A
#
# COMPACT_ATOMS: atom_id res chain seq x y z
N MET A 1 6.46 25.38 7.37
CA MET A 1 6.30 23.96 7.03
C MET A 1 5.12 23.41 7.80
N MET A 2 4.26 22.66 7.12
CA MET A 2 3.12 21.94 7.68
C MET A 2 3.27 20.45 7.36
N THR A 3 2.63 19.59 8.14
CA THR A 3 2.58 18.15 7.87
C THR A 3 1.28 17.81 7.16
N TYR A 4 1.39 17.15 6.02
CA TYR A 4 0.27 16.70 5.19
C TYR A 4 0.21 15.18 5.19
N LEU A 5 -0.98 14.59 5.31
CA LEU A 5 -1.18 13.17 5.08
C LEU A 5 -1.45 12.96 3.59
N ILE A 6 -0.58 12.20 2.93
CA ILE A 6 -0.68 11.89 1.52
C ILE A 6 -1.12 10.45 1.36
N GLY A 7 -2.23 10.25 0.66
CA GLY A 7 -2.63 8.95 0.14
C GLY A 7 -1.93 8.67 -1.19
N ILE A 8 -1.33 7.48 -1.28
CA ILE A 8 -0.64 6.99 -2.47
C ILE A 8 -1.42 5.79 -2.98
N MET A 9 -2.08 5.95 -4.13
CA MET A 9 -2.71 4.85 -4.85
C MET A 9 -1.70 4.26 -5.83
N PHE A 10 -1.54 2.94 -5.84
CA PHE A 10 -0.64 2.24 -6.77
C PHE A 10 -1.08 0.79 -6.90
N HIS A 11 -0.89 0.14 -8.04
CA HIS A 11 -1.21 -1.28 -8.20
C HIS A 11 -0.03 -2.05 -8.79
N GLU A 12 0.08 -3.33 -8.41
CA GLU A 12 1.02 -4.23 -9.05
C GLU A 12 0.55 -4.53 -10.48
N PRO A 13 1.47 -4.60 -11.47
CA PRO A 13 1.11 -4.85 -12.87
C PRO A 13 0.25 -6.09 -13.09
N GLU A 14 0.51 -7.16 -12.33
CA GLU A 14 -0.23 -8.42 -12.42
C GLU A 14 -1.71 -8.25 -12.03
N GLY A 15 -1.99 -7.56 -10.91
CA GLY A 15 -3.36 -7.29 -10.47
C GLY A 15 -4.13 -6.42 -11.47
N PHE A 16 -3.47 -5.41 -12.04
CA PHE A 16 -4.06 -4.58 -13.10
C PHE A 16 -4.40 -5.38 -14.35
N ASP A 17 -3.52 -6.28 -14.77
CA ASP A 17 -3.76 -7.15 -15.93
C ASP A 17 -4.93 -8.12 -15.68
N LEU A 18 -5.04 -8.68 -14.48
CA LEU A 18 -6.16 -9.54 -14.09
C LEU A 18 -7.50 -8.78 -14.06
N TRP A 19 -7.50 -7.55 -13.56
CA TRP A 19 -8.67 -6.68 -13.54
C TRP A 19 -9.11 -6.28 -14.96
N ASN A 20 -8.18 -5.88 -15.83
CA ASN A 20 -8.46 -5.57 -17.24
C ASN A 20 -9.07 -6.76 -18.00
N ARG A 21 -8.81 -7.99 -17.55
CA ARG A 21 -9.37 -9.23 -18.08
C ARG A 21 -10.71 -9.63 -17.44
N GLY A 22 -11.19 -8.87 -16.45
CA GLY A 22 -12.42 -9.16 -15.69
C GLY A 22 -12.32 -10.40 -14.79
N ILE A 23 -11.10 -10.79 -14.38
CA ILE A 23 -10.87 -11.97 -13.53
C ILE A 23 -11.05 -11.62 -12.05
N VAL A 24 -10.68 -10.40 -11.67
CA VAL A 24 -10.85 -9.86 -10.32
C VAL A 24 -11.69 -8.59 -10.37
N GLU A 25 -12.48 -8.36 -9.32
CA GLU A 25 -13.36 -7.18 -9.19
C GLU A 25 -12.65 -5.98 -8.56
N ASP A 26 -11.58 -6.24 -7.81
CA ASP A 26 -10.77 -5.25 -7.11
C ASP A 26 -9.29 -5.64 -7.21
N TYR A 27 -8.45 -4.64 -7.41
CA TYR A 27 -7.00 -4.74 -7.50
C TYR A 27 -6.35 -3.49 -6.88
N GLU A 28 -7.14 -2.68 -6.17
CA GLU A 28 -6.68 -1.42 -5.65
C GLU A 28 -5.78 -1.61 -4.43
N SER A 29 -4.61 -0.96 -4.44
CA SER A 29 -3.72 -0.87 -3.29
C SER A 29 -3.45 0.60 -2.99
N ASN A 30 -3.47 0.91 -1.70
CA ASN A 30 -3.22 2.25 -1.19
C ASN A 30 -2.30 2.19 0.04
N THR A 31 -1.56 3.26 0.26
CA THR A 31 -0.80 3.50 1.48
C THR A 31 -0.81 4.98 1.84
N GLY A 32 -0.50 5.28 3.11
CA GLY A 32 -0.34 6.65 3.60
C GLY A 32 1.12 7.03 3.85
N LEU A 33 1.39 8.33 3.80
CA LEU A 33 2.67 8.93 4.21
C LEU A 33 2.42 10.33 4.78
N PHE A 34 3.00 10.63 5.93
CA PHE A 34 3.02 12.01 6.45
C PHE A 34 4.24 12.75 5.89
N VAL A 35 4.00 13.88 5.24
CA VAL A 35 5.03 14.70 4.59
C VAL A 35 5.05 16.10 5.17
N GLU A 36 6.19 16.51 5.72
CA GLU A 36 6.48 17.91 6.04
C GLU A 36 6.89 18.67 4.77
N ALA A 37 6.09 19.68 4.39
CA ALA A 37 6.29 20.48 3.18
C ALA A 37 5.93 21.96 3.40
N GLU A 38 6.32 22.82 2.46
CA GLU A 38 5.94 24.23 2.41
C GLU A 38 4.52 24.42 1.86
N SER A 39 4.03 23.47 1.05
CA SER A 39 2.69 23.51 0.47
C SER A 39 2.10 22.12 0.23
N GLU A 40 0.78 22.07 0.07
CA GLU A 40 0.02 20.90 -0.36
C GLU A 40 0.53 20.30 -1.67
N ALA A 41 0.78 21.16 -2.68
CA ALA A 41 1.26 20.73 -3.99
C ALA A 41 2.65 20.09 -3.91
N GLU A 42 3.52 20.62 -3.05
CA GLU A 42 4.84 20.06 -2.82
C GLU A 42 4.77 18.70 -2.09
N ALA A 43 3.88 18.57 -1.10
CA ALA A 43 3.66 17.31 -0.41
C ALA A 43 3.13 16.22 -1.36
N ILE A 44 2.19 16.55 -2.23
CA ILE A 44 1.70 15.64 -3.28
C ILE A 44 2.86 15.25 -4.21
N ALA A 45 3.60 16.21 -4.75
CA ALA A 45 4.71 15.94 -5.67
C ALA A 45 5.80 15.06 -5.03
N TRP A 46 6.01 15.17 -3.72
CA TRP A 46 6.89 14.25 -2.99
C TRP A 46 6.26 12.86 -2.83
N GLY A 47 4.98 12.78 -2.48
CA GLY A 47 4.23 11.52 -2.43
C GLY A 47 4.29 10.74 -3.75
N GLU A 48 4.22 11.43 -4.89
CA GLU A 48 4.37 10.82 -6.22
C GLU A 48 5.74 10.17 -6.44
N GLN A 49 6.81 10.81 -5.94
CA GLN A 49 8.17 10.28 -6.01
C GLN A 49 8.32 9.04 -5.12
N VAL A 50 7.77 9.09 -3.90
CA VAL A 50 7.76 7.94 -2.99
C VAL A 50 6.94 6.79 -3.56
N GLY A 51 5.75 7.06 -4.11
CA GLY A 51 4.90 6.04 -4.75
C GLY A 51 5.59 5.36 -5.92
N THR A 52 6.30 6.13 -6.76
CA THR A 52 7.13 5.58 -7.83
C THR A 52 8.23 4.68 -7.28
N ALA A 53 8.96 5.14 -6.26
CA ALA A 53 10.04 4.37 -5.65
C ALA A 53 9.52 3.08 -5.01
N LEU A 54 8.40 3.16 -4.29
CA LEU A 54 7.74 2.02 -3.65
C LEU A 54 7.31 0.98 -4.68
N LEU A 55 6.59 1.40 -5.74
CA LEU A 55 6.15 0.50 -6.81
C LEU A 55 7.32 -0.28 -7.42
N ARG A 56 8.42 0.43 -7.73
CA ARG A 56 9.62 -0.16 -8.31
C ARG A 56 10.31 -1.13 -7.36
N ASP A 57 10.40 -0.78 -6.08
CA ASP A 57 11.06 -1.61 -5.08
C ASP A 57 10.28 -2.92 -4.84
N VAL A 58 8.96 -2.85 -4.67
CA VAL A 58 8.13 -4.05 -4.41
C VAL A 58 8.08 -5.00 -5.60
N ASN A 59 8.11 -4.47 -6.82
CA ASN A 59 8.10 -5.28 -8.04
C ASN A 59 9.49 -5.70 -8.52
N ARG A 60 10.56 -5.12 -7.96
CA ARG A 60 11.94 -5.25 -8.46
C ARG A 60 12.08 -4.88 -9.94
N ASP A 61 11.28 -3.92 -10.39
CA ASP A 61 11.27 -3.41 -11.75
C ASP A 61 11.35 -1.88 -11.73
N TYR A 62 12.52 -1.35 -12.06
CA TYR A 62 12.79 0.09 -12.06
C TYR A 62 12.27 0.83 -13.30
N SER A 63 11.71 0.11 -14.28
CA SER A 63 11.08 0.72 -15.46
C SER A 63 9.64 1.16 -15.20
N LEU A 64 9.02 0.67 -14.11
CA LEU A 64 7.63 0.98 -13.78
C LEU A 64 7.42 2.46 -13.48
N ASP A 65 6.27 2.96 -13.93
CA ASP A 65 5.72 4.26 -13.63
C ASP A 65 4.23 4.12 -13.36
N TRP A 66 3.85 4.32 -12.11
CA TRP A 66 2.47 4.23 -11.64
C TRP A 66 1.55 5.26 -12.34
N LYS A 67 2.06 6.42 -12.78
CA LYS A 67 1.26 7.40 -13.54
C LYS A 67 0.83 6.88 -14.90
N ALA A 68 1.65 6.04 -15.54
CA ALA A 68 1.31 5.43 -16.82
C ALA A 68 0.07 4.52 -16.73
N SER A 69 -0.25 4.07 -15.52
CA SER A 69 -1.41 3.23 -15.20
C SER A 69 -2.60 4.04 -14.63
N GLY A 70 -2.57 5.37 -14.67
CA GLY A 70 -3.68 6.22 -14.24
C GLY A 70 -3.78 6.47 -12.74
N TYR A 71 -2.74 6.12 -11.98
CA TYR A 71 -2.71 6.30 -10.53
C TYR A 71 -2.30 7.72 -10.13
N TYR A 72 -2.74 8.15 -8.94
CA TYR A 72 -2.50 9.50 -8.42
C TYR A 72 -2.32 9.54 -6.89
N CYS A 73 -1.68 10.60 -6.41
CA CYS A 73 -1.53 10.91 -5.00
C CYS A 73 -2.57 11.97 -4.64
N TYR A 74 -3.10 11.90 -3.43
CA TYR A 74 -4.12 12.82 -2.96
C TYR A 74 -3.87 13.24 -1.51
N LEU A 75 -4.39 14.40 -1.15
CA LEU A 75 -4.44 14.82 0.25
C LEU A 75 -5.53 14.06 0.98
N GLU A 76 -5.17 13.55 2.14
CA GLU A 76 -6.09 12.92 3.06
C GLU A 76 -6.17 13.74 4.34
N ASN A 77 -7.35 13.77 4.96
CA ASN A 77 -7.57 14.49 6.20
C ASN A 77 -7.48 13.52 7.38
N PRO A 78 -6.44 13.62 8.25
CA PRO A 78 -6.25 12.69 9.37
C PRO A 78 -7.42 12.70 10.38
N GLN A 79 -8.23 13.77 10.41
CA GLN A 79 -9.38 13.87 11.32
C GLN A 79 -10.63 13.18 10.80
N THR A 80 -10.75 12.94 9.50
CA THR A 80 -11.95 12.37 8.88
C THR A 80 -11.69 11.10 8.09
N THR A 81 -10.43 10.75 7.84
CA THR A 81 -10.04 9.55 7.09
C THR A 81 -10.55 8.26 7.72
N GLY A 82 -10.78 7.24 6.88
CA GLY A 82 -11.03 5.87 7.31
C GLY A 82 -9.79 5.20 7.93
N TRP A 83 -8.59 5.75 7.71
CA TRP A 83 -7.31 5.21 8.20
C TRP A 83 -7.00 5.53 9.66
N LYS A 84 -7.96 6.07 10.43
CA LYS A 84 -7.78 6.40 11.86
C LYS A 84 -7.19 5.26 12.70
N HIS A 85 -7.49 4.03 12.32
CA HIS A 85 -7.03 2.82 13.01
C HIS A 85 -5.55 2.48 12.77
N CYS A 86 -4.91 3.09 11.77
CA CYS A 86 -3.55 2.81 11.35
C CYS A 86 -2.69 4.06 11.06
N LEU A 87 -3.11 5.26 11.49
CA LEU A 87 -2.30 6.47 11.27
C LEU A 87 -0.89 6.36 11.87
N ASP A 88 -0.75 5.73 13.03
CA ASP A 88 0.55 5.54 13.71
C ASP A 88 1.47 4.54 12.99
N PHE A 89 0.97 3.81 11.99
CA PHE A 89 1.80 2.99 11.11
C PHE A 89 2.50 3.82 10.03
N PHE A 90 1.89 4.92 9.57
CA PHE A 90 2.45 5.70 8.47
C PHE A 90 3.70 6.46 8.90
N GLN A 91 4.72 6.41 8.04
CA GLN A 91 5.98 7.09 8.30
C GLN A 91 5.83 8.61 8.13
N HIS A 92 6.64 9.35 8.89
CA HIS A 92 6.77 10.79 8.80
C HIS A 92 8.11 11.14 8.14
N VAL A 93 8.06 11.90 7.06
CA VAL A 93 9.25 12.35 6.31
C VAL A 93 9.15 13.82 5.95
N LYS A 94 10.28 14.41 5.58
CA LYS A 94 10.33 15.73 4.95
C LYS A 94 10.41 15.58 3.43
N VAL A 95 10.03 16.61 2.68
CA VAL A 95 10.34 16.68 1.25
C VAL A 95 11.86 16.46 1.04
N GLY A 96 12.22 15.57 0.12
CA GLY A 96 13.60 15.17 -0.12
C GLY A 96 14.10 13.98 0.72
N GLN A 97 13.35 13.54 1.73
CA GLN A 97 13.68 12.38 2.57
C GLN A 97 12.87 11.16 2.14
N MET A 98 13.53 10.14 1.59
CA MET A 98 12.87 8.88 1.24
C MET A 98 12.53 8.10 2.54
N PRO A 99 11.30 7.61 2.72
CA PRO A 99 10.96 6.70 3.82
C PRO A 99 11.64 5.34 3.64
N ASP A 100 11.62 4.51 4.68
CA ASP A 100 12.02 3.11 4.53
C ASP A 100 10.91 2.35 3.81
N LEU A 101 11.12 2.07 2.52
CA LEU A 101 10.13 1.43 1.66
C LEU A 101 9.73 0.04 2.17
N ASN A 102 10.61 -0.67 2.88
CA ASN A 102 10.27 -1.99 3.45
C ASN A 102 9.19 -1.88 4.53
N LEU A 103 9.18 -0.76 5.27
CA LEU A 103 8.21 -0.47 6.31
C LEU A 103 6.88 0.10 5.77
N MET A 104 6.75 0.26 4.45
CA MET A 104 5.50 0.69 3.79
C MET A 104 4.74 -0.48 3.14
N THR A 105 5.22 -1.71 3.31
CA THR A 105 4.65 -2.89 2.65
C THR A 105 3.49 -3.51 3.43
N ALA A 106 2.63 -4.28 2.75
CA ALA A 106 1.57 -5.06 3.41
C ALA A 106 2.12 -6.04 4.46
N ASN A 107 3.33 -6.59 4.23
CA ASN A 107 4.01 -7.43 5.22
C ASN A 107 4.39 -6.63 6.48
N ALA A 108 4.95 -5.42 6.33
CA ALA A 108 5.24 -4.56 7.47
C ALA A 108 3.96 -4.17 8.24
N TYR A 109 2.87 -3.88 7.53
CA TYR A 109 1.58 -3.60 8.16
C TYR A 109 1.04 -4.80 8.95
N SER A 110 1.15 -6.01 8.38
CA SER A 110 0.73 -7.24 9.05
C SER A 110 1.48 -7.46 10.37
N GLN A 111 2.80 -7.27 10.37
CA GLN A 111 3.63 -7.35 11.56
C GLN A 111 3.29 -6.27 12.59
N TRP A 112 2.98 -5.05 12.12
CA TRP A 112 2.54 -3.96 12.99
C TRP A 112 1.19 -4.28 13.67
N CYS A 113 0.24 -4.87 12.94
CA CYS A 113 -1.06 -5.29 13.49
C CYS A 113 -0.92 -6.34 14.59
N GLU A 114 0.01 -7.29 14.46
CA GLU A 114 0.31 -8.29 15.51
C GLU A 114 0.80 -7.64 16.81
N GLN A 115 1.53 -6.53 16.70
CA GLN A 115 2.03 -5.76 17.83
C GLN A 115 0.97 -4.80 18.41
N HIS A 116 -0.05 -4.44 17.62
CA HIS A 116 -1.09 -3.46 17.96
C HIS A 116 -2.52 -4.03 17.82
N PRO A 117 -2.87 -5.16 18.46
CA PRO A 117 -4.12 -5.89 18.19
C PRO A 117 -5.39 -5.10 18.55
N LYS A 118 -5.29 -4.10 19.44
CA LYS A 118 -6.43 -3.24 19.82
C LYS A 118 -6.74 -2.15 18.77
N LEU A 119 -5.77 -1.78 17.94
CA LEU A 119 -5.92 -0.78 16.89
C LEU A 119 -6.34 -1.45 15.58
N ALA A 120 -5.92 -2.69 15.34
CA ALA A 120 -6.31 -3.48 14.18
C ALA A 120 -7.81 -3.85 14.12
N GLY A 121 -8.57 -3.70 15.23
CA GLY A 121 -9.97 -4.13 15.37
C GLY A 121 -11.05 -3.05 15.14
N GLY A 122 -10.69 -1.87 14.65
CA GLY A 122 -11.59 -0.70 14.54
C GLY A 122 -12.54 -0.66 13.34
N GLY A 123 -12.84 -1.79 12.70
CA GLY A 123 -13.74 -1.90 11.54
C GLY A 123 -14.96 -2.77 11.84
N GLY A 124 -15.99 -2.18 12.44
CA GLY A 124 -17.31 -2.78 12.60
C GLY A 124 -18.05 -2.94 11.26
N LEU A 125 -17.54 -3.83 10.40
CA LEU A 125 -18.24 -4.59 9.37
C LEU A 125 -17.31 -5.60 8.65
N PHE A 126 -16.13 -5.94 9.17
CA PHE A 126 -15.28 -7.00 8.62
C PHE A 126 -14.52 -7.71 9.75
N ALA A 127 -15.26 -8.31 10.69
CA ALA A 127 -14.70 -9.22 11.70
C ALA A 127 -14.44 -10.63 11.14
N GLU A 128 -14.65 -10.84 9.84
CA GLU A 128 -14.25 -12.04 9.13
C GLU A 128 -13.48 -11.60 7.88
N THR A 129 -12.22 -12.04 7.79
CA THR A 129 -11.21 -11.82 6.75
C THR A 129 -10.46 -10.47 6.74
N PRO A 130 -9.10 -10.49 6.80
CA PRO A 130 -8.27 -9.30 6.59
C PRO A 130 -8.27 -8.98 5.08
N VAL A 131 -9.39 -8.49 4.56
CA VAL A 131 -9.62 -8.25 3.13
C VAL A 131 -9.99 -6.78 2.96
N THR A 132 -8.96 -5.94 2.97
CA THR A 132 -8.92 -4.65 2.23
C THR A 132 -7.54 -3.97 2.25
N PHE A 133 -6.55 -4.55 2.95
CA PHE A 133 -5.11 -4.26 2.75
C PHE A 133 -4.36 -5.42 2.07
N ILE A 134 -5.09 -6.50 1.74
CA ILE A 134 -4.57 -7.73 1.15
C ILE A 134 -5.52 -8.13 0.01
N THR A 135 -5.51 -7.34 -1.05
CA THR A 135 -5.87 -7.88 -2.35
C THR A 135 -4.53 -8.30 -2.99
N GLU A 136 -4.09 -9.51 -2.63
CA GLU A 136 -3.02 -10.30 -3.29
C GLU A 136 -1.55 -10.28 -2.80
N PHE A 137 -1.22 -9.88 -1.57
CA PHE A 137 0.13 -10.23 -1.03
C PHE A 137 0.31 -11.74 -0.75
N THR A 138 -0.78 -12.52 -0.79
CA THR A 138 -0.76 -13.97 -0.56
C THR A 138 -0.49 -14.83 -1.79
N GLN A 139 -0.55 -14.30 -3.03
CA GLN A 139 -0.30 -15.14 -4.21
C GLN A 139 1.18 -15.49 -4.41
N ARG A 140 2.13 -14.63 -4.01
CA ARG A 140 3.58 -14.92 -4.15
C ARG A 140 4.22 -15.76 -3.04
N MET A 141 3.57 -15.91 -1.87
CA MET A 141 4.03 -16.83 -0.81
C MET A 141 3.34 -18.21 -0.87
N PHE A 142 2.16 -18.33 -1.50
CA PHE A 142 1.45 -19.62 -1.67
C PHE A 142 1.51 -20.21 -3.09
N GLY A 143 1.98 -19.47 -4.10
CA GLY A 143 2.22 -20.02 -5.45
C GLY A 143 3.28 -21.13 -5.48
N THR A 144 4.23 -21.10 -4.54
CA THR A 144 5.19 -22.21 -4.31
C THR A 144 4.58 -23.34 -3.49
N PHE A 145 3.65 -23.08 -2.56
CA PHE A 145 3.02 -24.11 -1.73
C PHE A 145 1.96 -24.94 -2.49
N THR A 146 1.20 -24.31 -3.38
CA THR A 146 0.19 -25.00 -4.20
C THR A 146 0.81 -25.84 -5.32
N ASN A 147 1.96 -25.42 -5.87
CA ASN A 147 2.73 -26.23 -6.81
C ASN A 147 3.50 -27.37 -6.11
N TRP A 148 3.96 -27.17 -4.88
CA TRP A 148 4.56 -28.24 -4.06
C TRP A 148 3.54 -29.29 -3.59
N LEU A 149 2.32 -28.89 -3.23
CA LEU A 149 1.24 -29.84 -2.90
C LEU A 149 0.76 -30.66 -4.10
N LYS A 150 0.87 -30.12 -5.32
CA LYS A 150 0.57 -30.85 -6.57
C LYS A 150 1.69 -31.83 -6.97
N SER A 151 2.95 -31.56 -6.62
CA SER A 151 4.07 -32.49 -6.90
C SER A 151 4.18 -33.63 -5.88
N LEU A 152 3.53 -33.54 -4.72
CA LEU A 152 3.44 -34.61 -3.72
C LEU A 152 2.25 -35.56 -3.91
N ARG A 153 1.41 -35.32 -4.93
CA ARG A 153 0.27 -36.18 -5.29
C ARG A 153 0.41 -36.85 -6.66
N GLN A 154 1.62 -36.88 -7.22
CA GLN A 154 1.98 -37.72 -8.37
C GLN A 154 2.93 -38.83 -7.93
#